data_AF-A0A1Q7MDS8-F1
#
_entry.id   AF-A0A1Q7MDS8-F1
#
_cell.length_a   1.000
_cell.length_b   1.000
_cell.length_c   1.000
_cell.angle_alpha   90.00
_cell.angle_beta   90.00
_cell.angle_gamma   90.00
#
_symmetry.space_group_name_H-M   'P 1'
#
loop_
_entity.id
_entity.type
_entity.pdbx_description
1 polymer ?
#
loop_
_entity_poly.entity_id
_entity_poly.type
_entity_poly.pdbx_seq_one_letter_code
_entity_poly.pdbx_strand_id
1 'polypeptide(L)'
;MPEGALTQILQAGRATGSSKNIQPWRFVVLRDATRRRALARFMRGGRNLEGCVVAIAIVLLNTELRYDAGRVAQNMMVAAWALGVGSCPNSVHPDHHDEARALLGVPAAAAISSVITLGYPAAGQPHPRSGRDPEKVLARVKRLPLDELVHEERYSG
;
A
#
# COMPACT_ATOMS: atom_id res chain seq x y z
N MET A 1 -5.59 -13.16 10.61
CA MET A 1 -4.87 -11.90 10.96
C MET A 1 -4.86 -11.81 12.48
N PRO A 2 -3.80 -11.36 13.16
CA PRO A 2 -3.80 -11.31 14.62
C PRO A 2 -4.91 -10.36 15.09
N GLU A 3 -5.44 -10.60 16.28
CA GLU A 3 -6.46 -9.73 16.86
C GLU A 3 -5.94 -8.29 16.95
N GLY A 4 -6.77 -7.31 16.59
CA GLY A 4 -6.41 -5.89 16.62
C GLY A 4 -5.40 -5.42 15.56
N ALA A 5 -4.69 -6.31 14.86
CA ALA A 5 -3.64 -5.91 13.92
C ALA A 5 -4.16 -5.03 12.78
N LEU A 6 -5.33 -5.34 12.21
CA LEU A 6 -5.94 -4.48 11.18
C LEU A 6 -6.19 -3.06 11.71
N THR A 7 -6.67 -2.95 12.95
CA THR A 7 -6.90 -1.66 13.60
C THR A 7 -5.58 -0.92 13.76
N GLN A 8 -4.53 -1.58 14.26
CA GLN A 8 -3.20 -0.97 14.40
C GLN A 8 -2.62 -0.50 13.06
N ILE A 9 -2.79 -1.27 11.98
CA ILE A 9 -2.38 -0.88 10.63
C ILE A 9 -3.15 0.35 10.15
N LEU A 10 -4.47 0.38 10.31
CA LEU A 10 -5.29 1.54 9.97
C LEU A 10 -4.90 2.78 10.80
N GLN A 11 -4.57 2.59 12.08
CA GLN A 11 -4.11 3.64 12.98
C GLN A 11 -2.76 4.21 12.52
N ALA A 12 -1.82 3.38 12.06
CA ALA A 12 -0.56 3.83 11.51
C ALA A 12 -0.73 4.70 10.25
N GLY A 13 -1.67 4.31 9.37
CA GLY A 13 -2.06 5.14 8.23
C GLY A 13 -2.72 6.46 8.65
N ARG A 14 -3.60 6.43 9.65
CA ARG A 14 -4.25 7.63 10.22
C ARG A 14 -3.23 8.61 10.82
N ALA A 15 -2.19 8.09 11.47
CA ALA A 15 -1.20 8.89 12.20
C ALA A 15 -0.07 9.48 11.31
N THR A 16 -0.12 9.29 9.98
CA THR A 16 0.90 9.88 9.11
C THR A 16 0.78 11.40 9.06
N GLY A 17 1.90 12.08 8.75
CA GLY A 17 1.88 13.54 8.60
C GLY A 17 1.02 13.96 7.41
N SER A 18 0.31 15.08 7.56
CA SER A 18 -0.63 15.59 6.56
C SER A 18 -0.36 17.05 6.24
N SER A 19 -0.42 17.39 4.94
CA SER A 19 -0.36 18.77 4.46
C SER A 19 -1.44 19.61 5.13
N LYS A 20 -1.04 20.64 5.89
CA LYS A 20 -1.93 21.53 6.67
C LYS A 20 -2.94 20.76 7.55
N ASN A 21 -2.63 19.53 7.92
CA ASN A 21 -3.52 18.62 8.65
C ASN A 21 -4.90 18.36 8.00
N ILE A 22 -5.03 18.50 6.68
CA ILE A 22 -6.35 18.35 6.01
C ILE A 22 -6.82 16.90 5.92
N GLN A 23 -5.92 15.93 6.12
CA GLN A 23 -6.21 14.49 6.19
C GLN A 23 -7.09 14.02 5.02
N PRO A 24 -6.62 14.17 3.76
CA PRO A 24 -7.45 14.02 2.57
C PRO A 24 -7.73 12.56 2.21
N TRP A 25 -7.53 11.61 3.13
CA TRP A 25 -7.70 10.19 2.89
C TRP A 25 -8.95 9.62 3.55
N ARG A 26 -9.54 8.61 2.90
CA ARG A 26 -10.54 7.69 3.46
C ARG A 26 -10.09 6.26 3.18
N PHE A 27 -10.52 5.32 4.02
CA PHE A 27 -10.14 3.91 3.88
C PHE A 27 -11.37 3.06 3.60
N VAL A 28 -11.33 2.29 2.52
CA VAL A 28 -12.33 1.25 2.24
C VAL A 28 -11.68 -0.10 2.53
N VAL A 29 -12.19 -0.81 3.53
CA VAL A 29 -11.67 -2.11 3.96
C VAL A 29 -12.48 -3.22 3.30
N LEU A 30 -11.82 -4.04 2.50
CA LEU A 30 -12.40 -5.20 1.84
C LEU A 30 -11.99 -6.47 2.56
N ARG A 31 -12.94 -7.10 3.26
CA ARG A 31 -12.79 -8.46 3.83
C ARG A 31 -13.40 -9.53 2.94
N ASP A 32 -14.53 -9.20 2.32
CA ASP A 32 -15.28 -10.08 1.44
C ASP A 32 -14.45 -10.52 0.23
N ALA A 33 -14.34 -11.84 0.04
CA ALA A 33 -13.51 -12.42 -1.01
C ALA A 33 -14.06 -12.11 -2.41
N THR A 34 -15.39 -12.08 -2.57
CA THR A 34 -16.04 -11.78 -3.85
C THR A 34 -15.70 -10.35 -4.30
N ARG A 35 -15.83 -9.36 -3.41
CA ARG A 35 -15.44 -7.97 -3.68
C ARG A 35 -13.96 -7.81 -3.97
N ARG A 36 -13.08 -8.51 -3.26
CA ARG A 36 -11.64 -8.48 -3.53
C ARG A 36 -11.29 -9.05 -4.91
N ARG A 37 -11.91 -10.17 -5.30
CA ARG A 37 -11.76 -10.76 -6.63
C ARG A 37 -12.31 -9.86 -7.74
N ALA A 38 -13.44 -9.21 -7.51
CA ALA A 38 -13.98 -8.22 -8.45
C ALA A 38 -13.01 -7.05 -8.64
N LEU A 39 -12.48 -6.49 -7.55
CA LEU A 39 -11.51 -5.40 -7.60
C LEU A 39 -10.19 -5.80 -8.27
N ALA A 40 -9.75 -7.06 -8.10
CA ALA A 40 -8.52 -7.60 -8.70
C ALA A 40 -8.47 -7.40 -10.22
N ARG A 41 -9.62 -7.49 -10.91
CA ARG A 41 -9.76 -7.35 -12.37
C ARG A 41 -9.38 -5.95 -12.86
N PHE A 42 -9.44 -4.94 -11.99
CA PHE A 42 -9.16 -3.54 -12.32
C PHE A 42 -7.74 -3.11 -11.93
N MET A 43 -6.95 -3.97 -11.29
CA MET A 43 -5.58 -3.64 -10.87
C MET A 43 -4.58 -3.94 -11.99
N ARG A 44 -3.45 -3.23 -12.03
CA ARG A 44 -2.32 -3.56 -12.93
C ARG A 44 -1.75 -4.98 -12.72
N GLY A 45 -1.91 -5.53 -11.51
CA GLY A 45 -1.38 -6.85 -11.12
C GLY A 45 -2.20 -7.49 -9.99
N GLY A 46 -3.49 -7.74 -10.24
CA GLY A 46 -4.48 -8.04 -9.19
C GLY A 46 -4.44 -9.42 -8.53
N ARG A 47 -3.56 -10.34 -8.94
CA ARG A 47 -3.57 -11.74 -8.46
C ARG A 47 -3.48 -11.86 -6.93
N ASN A 48 -2.71 -10.98 -6.28
CA ASN A 48 -2.59 -10.97 -4.82
C ASN A 48 -3.89 -10.58 -4.10
N LEU A 49 -4.79 -9.79 -4.71
CA LEU A 49 -6.10 -9.46 -4.12
C LEU A 49 -6.99 -10.70 -3.97
N GLU A 50 -6.86 -11.68 -4.88
CA GLU A 50 -7.65 -12.92 -4.86
C GLU A 50 -7.32 -13.82 -3.67
N GLY A 51 -6.05 -13.85 -3.27
CA GLY A 51 -5.52 -14.71 -2.20
C GLY A 51 -5.22 -14.00 -0.88
N CYS A 52 -5.30 -12.68 -0.81
CA CYS A 52 -5.04 -11.95 0.44
C CYS A 52 -6.13 -12.21 1.50
N VAL A 53 -5.89 -11.75 2.72
CA VAL A 53 -6.86 -11.84 3.82
C VAL A 53 -7.76 -10.60 3.84
N VAL A 54 -7.16 -9.42 3.67
CA VAL A 54 -7.85 -8.13 3.63
C VAL A 54 -7.19 -7.24 2.59
N ALA A 55 -7.97 -6.40 1.91
CA ALA A 55 -7.44 -5.28 1.13
C ALA A 55 -7.94 -3.95 1.70
N ILE A 56 -7.11 -2.91 1.64
CA ILE A 56 -7.45 -1.55 2.06
C ILE A 56 -7.26 -0.64 0.86
N ALA A 57 -8.34 -0.10 0.30
CA ALA A 57 -8.24 0.96 -0.70
C ALA A 57 -8.08 2.30 0.01
N ILE A 58 -7.03 3.05 -0.36
CA ILE A 58 -6.79 4.41 0.09
C ILE A 58 -7.45 5.33 -0.93
N VAL A 59 -8.55 5.95 -0.50
CA VAL A 59 -9.30 6.94 -1.28
C VAL A 59 -8.75 8.32 -0.94
N LEU A 60 -8.37 9.08 -1.95
CA LEU A 60 -7.80 10.41 -1.84
C LEU A 60 -8.83 11.43 -2.36
N LEU A 61 -9.21 12.37 -1.49
CA LEU A 61 -10.23 13.39 -1.76
C LEU A 61 -9.68 14.60 -2.54
N ASN A 62 -8.36 14.72 -2.63
CA ASN A 62 -7.67 15.73 -3.43
C ASN A 62 -6.44 15.09 -4.10
N THR A 63 -6.51 14.93 -5.42
CA THR A 63 -5.48 14.25 -6.22
C THR A 63 -4.15 14.96 -6.28
N GLU A 64 -4.07 16.23 -5.87
CA GLU A 64 -2.80 16.96 -5.81
C GLU A 64 -1.94 16.54 -4.61
N LEU A 65 -2.51 15.79 -3.66
CA LEU A 65 -1.85 15.36 -2.43
C LEU A 65 -1.45 13.89 -2.46
N ARG A 66 -0.94 13.42 -3.60
CA ARG A 66 -0.49 12.03 -3.77
C ARG A 66 0.67 11.68 -2.84
N TYR A 67 1.49 12.67 -2.49
CA TYR A 67 2.57 12.49 -1.52
C TYR A 67 2.02 12.05 -0.15
N ASP A 68 0.97 12.69 0.36
CA ASP A 68 0.27 12.29 1.59
C ASP A 68 -0.24 10.85 1.49
N ALA A 69 -0.87 10.48 0.38
CA ALA A 69 -1.36 9.12 0.17
C ALA A 69 -0.22 8.07 0.14
N GLY A 70 0.92 8.40 -0.46
CA GLY A 70 2.12 7.55 -0.43
C GLY A 70 2.62 7.33 1.00
N ARG A 71 2.63 8.38 1.82
CA ARG A 71 3.01 8.29 3.25
C ARG A 71 2.04 7.45 4.07
N VAL A 72 0.73 7.58 3.82
CA VAL A 72 -0.29 6.71 4.43
C VAL A 72 0.03 5.26 4.11
N ALA A 73 0.24 4.96 2.82
CA ALA A 73 0.46 3.59 2.38
C ALA A 73 1.73 2.99 2.99
N GLN A 74 2.83 3.74 2.98
CA GLN A 74 4.09 3.29 3.57
C GLN A 74 3.97 3.04 5.08
N ASN A 75 3.31 3.94 5.83
CA ASN A 75 3.09 3.73 7.27
C ASN A 75 2.29 2.45 7.56
N MET A 76 1.22 2.21 6.81
CA MET A 76 0.43 0.98 6.94
C MET A 76 1.28 -0.27 6.68
N MET A 77 2.11 -0.26 5.64
CA MET A 77 2.94 -1.41 5.27
C MET A 77 4.07 -1.68 6.27
N VAL A 78 4.71 -0.63 6.81
CA VAL A 78 5.72 -0.75 7.88
C VAL A 78 5.09 -1.30 9.16
N ALA A 79 3.91 -0.80 9.55
CA ALA A 79 3.18 -1.33 10.70
C ALA A 79 2.76 -2.79 10.49
N ALA A 80 2.27 -3.14 9.30
CA ALA A 80 1.93 -4.51 8.94
C ALA A 80 3.16 -5.43 9.08
N TRP A 81 4.32 -5.00 8.56
CA TRP A 81 5.58 -5.74 8.66
C TRP A 81 6.00 -6.00 10.11
N ALA A 82 5.90 -4.98 10.98
CA ALA A 82 6.22 -5.11 12.41
C ALA A 82 5.30 -6.09 13.14
N LEU A 83 4.06 -6.26 12.67
CA LEU A 83 3.07 -7.20 13.19
C LEU A 83 3.14 -8.60 12.55
N GLY A 84 4.16 -8.85 11.72
CA GLY A 84 4.30 -10.12 10.98
C GLY A 84 3.28 -10.31 9.87
N VAL A 85 2.62 -9.25 9.42
CA VAL A 85 1.64 -9.26 8.33
C VAL A 85 2.32 -8.84 7.02
N GLY A 86 2.28 -9.70 6.02
CA GLY A 86 2.75 -9.38 4.67
C GLY A 86 1.83 -8.35 4.02
N SER A 87 2.42 -7.41 3.28
CA SER A 87 1.69 -6.37 2.57
C SER A 87 2.22 -6.16 1.14
N CYS A 88 1.35 -5.71 0.24
CA CYS A 88 1.72 -5.36 -1.12
C CYS A 88 0.88 -4.18 -1.63
N PRO A 89 1.49 -3.09 -2.11
CA PRO A 89 0.77 -1.97 -2.71
C PRO A 89 0.38 -2.30 -4.15
N ASN A 90 -0.83 -1.91 -4.53
CA ASN A 90 -1.39 -2.13 -5.86
C ASN A 90 -1.96 -0.82 -6.41
N SER A 91 -1.88 -0.66 -7.71
CA SER A 91 -2.47 0.47 -8.43
C SER A 91 -3.56 -0.01 -9.37
N VAL A 92 -4.61 0.79 -9.48
CA VAL A 92 -5.64 0.61 -10.51
C VAL A 92 -4.98 0.76 -11.88
N HIS A 93 -5.43 -0.05 -12.84
CA HIS A 93 -5.11 0.18 -14.24
C HIS A 93 -5.67 1.55 -14.69
N PRO A 94 -4.96 2.32 -15.54
CA PRO A 94 -5.40 3.64 -16.00
C PRO A 94 -6.81 3.62 -16.60
N ASP A 95 -7.13 2.58 -17.35
CA ASP A 95 -8.41 2.46 -18.05
C ASP A 95 -9.56 2.00 -17.13
N HIS A 96 -9.26 1.63 -15.88
CA HIS A 96 -10.24 1.03 -14.95
C HIS A 96 -10.52 1.85 -13.70
N HIS A 97 -10.15 3.13 -13.69
CA HIS A 97 -10.39 4.01 -12.54
C HIS A 97 -11.88 4.19 -12.24
N ASP A 98 -12.73 4.33 -13.27
CA ASP A 98 -14.18 4.48 -13.08
C ASP A 98 -14.85 3.22 -12.54
N GLU A 99 -14.52 2.05 -13.10
CA GLU A 99 -15.11 0.79 -12.65
C GLU A 99 -14.66 0.44 -11.22
N ALA A 100 -13.40 0.70 -10.88
CA ALA A 100 -12.91 0.53 -9.52
C ALA A 100 -13.59 1.51 -8.54
N ARG A 101 -13.80 2.77 -8.92
CA ARG A 101 -14.55 3.74 -8.11
C ARG A 101 -15.98 3.28 -7.89
N ALA A 102 -16.68 2.91 -8.96
CA ALA A 102 -18.06 2.45 -8.90
C ALA A 102 -18.20 1.21 -8.00
N LEU A 103 -17.31 0.22 -8.16
CA LEU A 103 -17.30 -0.99 -7.32
C LEU A 103 -17.16 -0.66 -5.83
N LEU A 104 -16.37 0.35 -5.48
CA LEU A 104 -16.09 0.74 -4.10
C LEU A 104 -17.01 1.86 -3.57
N GLY A 105 -17.93 2.37 -4.38
CA GLY A 105 -18.77 3.52 -4.02
C GLY A 105 -17.99 4.82 -3.81
N VAL A 106 -16.86 4.98 -4.49
CA VAL A 106 -16.03 6.18 -4.40
C VAL A 106 -16.60 7.27 -5.33
N PRO A 107 -16.85 8.49 -4.83
CA PRO A 107 -17.34 9.60 -5.64
C PRO A 107 -16.39 9.95 -6.80
N ALA A 108 -16.92 10.44 -7.92
CA ALA A 108 -16.13 10.82 -9.08
C ALA A 108 -15.06 11.89 -8.80
N ALA A 109 -15.32 12.78 -7.83
CA ALA A 109 -14.37 13.81 -7.39
C ALA A 109 -13.18 13.27 -6.56
N ALA A 110 -13.24 12.01 -6.13
CA ALA A 110 -12.18 11.35 -5.38
C ALA A 110 -11.46 10.30 -6.23
N ALA A 111 -10.26 9.91 -5.83
CA ALA A 111 -9.47 8.91 -6.52
C ALA A 111 -9.09 7.75 -5.59
N ILE A 112 -8.97 6.55 -6.14
CA ILE A 112 -8.29 5.44 -5.46
C ILE A 112 -6.79 5.63 -5.71
N SER A 113 -6.05 6.06 -4.68
CA SER A 113 -4.61 6.29 -4.80
C SER A 113 -3.83 4.98 -4.88
N SER A 114 -4.20 4.01 -4.05
CA SER A 114 -3.58 2.68 -4.00
C SER A 114 -4.48 1.71 -3.25
N VAL A 115 -4.31 0.42 -3.51
CA VAL A 115 -4.93 -0.66 -2.77
C VAL A 115 -3.85 -1.52 -2.12
N ILE A 116 -3.85 -1.60 -0.79
CA ILE A 116 -2.87 -2.40 -0.04
C ILE A 116 -3.51 -3.74 0.28
N THR A 117 -2.93 -4.82 -0.22
CA THR A 117 -3.29 -6.17 0.21
C THR A 117 -2.52 -6.55 1.46
N LEU A 118 -3.20 -7.26 2.36
CA LEU A 118 -2.67 -7.76 3.63
C LEU A 118 -2.92 -9.26 3.71
N GLY A 119 -1.90 -10.01 4.09
CA GLY A 119 -2.00 -11.46 4.23
C GLY A 119 -0.77 -12.07 4.87
N TYR A 120 -0.68 -13.39 4.83
CA TYR A 120 0.48 -14.11 5.31
C TYR A 120 1.13 -14.85 4.15
N PRO A 121 2.47 -14.89 4.08
CA PRO A 121 3.16 -15.75 3.14
C PRO A 121 2.71 -17.20 3.32
N ALA A 122 2.57 -17.95 2.23
CA ALA A 122 2.33 -19.39 2.31
C ALA A 122 3.50 -20.09 3.02
N ALA A 123 3.27 -21.30 3.54
CA ALA A 123 4.34 -22.11 4.13
C ALA A 123 5.54 -22.23 3.16
N GLY A 124 6.75 -22.04 3.67
CA GLY A 124 7.99 -22.05 2.86
C GLY A 124 8.31 -20.75 2.13
N GLN A 125 7.42 -19.77 2.09
CA GLN A 125 7.70 -18.45 1.49
C GLN A 125 8.57 -17.58 2.43
N PRO A 126 9.30 -16.58 1.90
CA PRO A 126 10.04 -15.64 2.72
C PRO A 126 9.11 -14.91 3.70
N HIS A 127 9.43 -15.01 4.98
CA HIS A 127 8.76 -14.25 6.04
C HIS A 127 9.62 -13.04 6.45
N PRO A 128 9.02 -12.04 7.10
CA PRO A 128 9.77 -11.03 7.83
C PRO A 128 10.78 -11.69 8.76
N ARG A 129 12.08 -11.42 8.56
CA ARG A 129 13.15 -11.88 9.44
C ARG A 129 13.94 -10.67 9.92
N SER A 130 14.11 -10.54 11.22
CA SER A 130 15.05 -9.58 11.81
C SER A 130 16.50 -9.99 11.49
N GLY A 131 17.43 -9.03 11.61
CA GLY A 131 18.87 -9.31 11.55
C GLY A 131 19.44 -9.66 10.17
N ARG A 132 18.73 -9.38 9.07
CA ARG A 132 19.33 -9.44 7.74
C ARG A 132 20.19 -8.21 7.49
N ASP A 133 21.33 -8.44 6.85
CA ASP A 133 22.17 -7.39 6.28
C ASP A 133 21.39 -6.58 5.22
N PRO A 134 21.13 -5.28 5.45
CA PRO A 134 20.36 -4.44 4.53
C PRO A 134 20.97 -4.39 3.13
N GLU A 135 22.30 -4.29 3.01
CA GLU A 135 22.97 -4.16 1.71
C GLU A 135 22.78 -5.42 0.87
N LYS A 136 22.88 -6.59 1.49
CA LYS A 136 22.60 -7.86 0.80
C LYS A 136 21.14 -7.96 0.36
N VAL A 137 20.20 -7.42 1.14
CA VAL A 137 18.78 -7.40 0.76
C VAL A 137 18.58 -6.49 -0.45
N LEU A 138 19.11 -5.27 -0.41
CA LEU A 138 19.00 -4.27 -1.47
C LEU A 138 19.65 -4.74 -2.79
N ALA A 139 20.86 -5.30 -2.72
CA ALA A 139 21.54 -5.89 -3.87
C ALA A 139 20.75 -7.04 -4.50
N ARG A 140 20.19 -7.94 -3.67
CA ARG A 140 19.36 -9.07 -4.14
C ARG A 140 18.10 -8.61 -4.87
N VAL A 141 17.50 -7.50 -4.46
CA VAL A 141 16.33 -6.92 -5.15
C VAL A 141 16.72 -5.86 -6.19
N LYS A 142 18.01 -5.77 -6.55
CA LYS A 142 18.56 -4.89 -7.60
C LYS A 142 18.20 -3.42 -7.39
N ARG A 143 18.28 -2.93 -6.15
CA ARG A 143 18.23 -1.49 -5.89
C ARG A 143 19.54 -0.85 -6.33
N LEU A 144 19.47 0.40 -6.80
CA LEU A 144 20.65 1.18 -7.15
C LEU A 144 21.53 1.36 -5.90
N PRO A 145 22.87 1.41 -6.05
CA PRO A 145 23.78 1.87 -5.03
C PRO A 145 23.36 3.24 -4.46
N LEU A 146 23.70 3.49 -3.18
CA LEU A 146 23.29 4.73 -2.50
C LEU A 146 23.95 5.97 -3.12
N ASP A 147 25.21 5.85 -3.52
CA ASP A 147 26.01 6.91 -4.14
C ASP A 147 25.54 7.30 -5.54
N GLU A 148 24.82 6.42 -6.24
CA GLU A 148 24.11 6.79 -7.49
C GLU A 148 22.83 7.61 -7.23
N LEU A 149 22.30 7.60 -6.01
CA LEU A 149 21.04 8.27 -5.64
C LEU A 149 21.25 9.58 -4.87
N VAL A 150 22.42 9.75 -4.23
CA VAL A 150 22.70 10.86 -3.32
C VAL A 150 23.66 11.84 -3.98
N HIS A 151 23.24 13.10 -4.07
CA HIS A 151 24.07 14.20 -4.54
C HIS A 151 24.23 15.24 -3.44
N GLU A 152 25.45 15.71 -3.21
CA GLU A 152 25.75 16.72 -2.18
C GLU A 152 25.65 18.13 -2.77
N GLU A 153 24.96 19.04 -2.06
CA GLU A 153 24.72 20.45 -2.38
C GLU A 153 23.94 20.74 -3.68
N ARG A 154 24.21 20.01 -4.76
CA ARG A 154 23.59 20.16 -6.09
C ARG A 154 23.38 18.80 -6.75
N TYR A 155 22.33 18.70 -7.55
CA TYR A 155 22.14 17.54 -8.42
C TYR A 155 23.29 17.44 -9.44
N SER A 156 23.91 16.27 -9.53
CA SER A 156 25.10 16.02 -10.35
C SER A 156 24.97 14.80 -11.28
N GLY A 157 23.73 14.33 -11.51
CA GLY A 157 23.39 13.16 -12.33
C GLY A 157 22.84 13.50 -13.71
#